data_AF-A0A2N3VHR9-F1
#
_entry.id   AF-A0A2N3VHR9-F1
#
_cell.length_a   1.000
_cell.length_b   1.000
_cell.length_c   1.000
_cell.angle_alpha   90.00
_cell.angle_beta   90.00
_cell.angle_gamma   90.00
#
_symmetry.space_group_name_H-M   'P 1'
#
loop_
_entity.id
_entity.type
_entity.pdbx_description
1 polymer ?
#
loop_
_entity_poly.entity_id
_entity_poly.type
_entity_poly.pdbx_seq_one_letter_code
_entity_poly.pdbx_strand_id
1 'polypeptide(L)' 'MSTIGKAIRAARMASGFTQAELADWIGIADGNQISRWERDVVTPSADNVGELSRVLGVRLDNSVGNAVSC' A
#
# COMPACT_ATOMS: atom_id res chain seq x y z
N MET A 1 4.05 13.25 -9.09
CA MET A 1 4.48 11.84 -9.13
C MET A 1 3.66 11.05 -8.10
N SER A 2 2.97 9.99 -8.54
CA SER A 2 2.28 9.08 -7.63
C SER A 2 3.31 8.10 -7.06
N THR A 3 3.32 7.91 -5.75
CA THR A 3 4.16 6.93 -5.06
C THR A 3 3.29 5.74 -4.67
N ILE A 4 3.91 4.59 -4.38
CA ILE A 4 3.17 3.44 -3.87
C ILE A 4 2.45 3.78 -2.56
N GLY A 5 3.04 4.60 -1.68
CA GLY A 5 2.38 5.04 -0.44
C GLY A 5 1.08 5.81 -0.69
N LYS A 6 1.09 6.73 -1.66
CA LYS A 6 -0.13 7.44 -2.08
C LYS A 6 -1.17 6.51 -2.70
N ALA A 7 -0.73 5.53 -3.49
CA ALA A 7 -1.62 4.53 -4.09
C ALA A 7 -2.30 3.66 -3.02
N ILE A 8 -1.54 3.18 -2.03
CA ILE A 8 -2.06 2.42 -0.88
C ILE A 8 -3.10 3.25 -0.14
N ARG A 9 -2.78 4.51 0.19
CA ARG A 9 -3.71 5.39 0.90
C ARG A 9 -5.01 5.62 0.14
N ALA A 10 -4.91 5.92 -1.16
CA ALA A 10 -6.07 6.16 -2.00
C ALA A 10 -6.97 4.92 -2.09
N ALA A 11 -6.38 3.74 -2.33
CA ALA A 11 -7.10 2.48 -2.41
C ALA A 11 -7.74 2.11 -1.05
N ARG A 12 -7.01 2.24 0.06
CA ARG A 12 -7.56 2.01 1.41
C ARG A 12 -8.78 2.89 1.69
N MET A 13 -8.68 4.19 1.39
CA MET A 13 -9.78 5.12 1.59
C MET A 13 -10.98 4.80 0.68
N ALA A 14 -10.75 4.38 -0.56
CA ALA A 14 -11.80 3.95 -1.47
C ALA A 14 -12.51 2.67 -0.99
N SER A 15 -11.77 1.76 -0.35
CA SER A 15 -12.32 0.55 0.29
C SER A 15 -13.00 0.81 1.65
N GLY A 16 -12.90 2.03 2.20
CA GLY A 16 -13.50 2.39 3.49
C GLY A 16 -12.76 1.86 4.72
N PHE A 17 -11.55 1.32 4.56
CA PHE A 17 -10.79 0.77 5.69
C PHE A 17 -10.04 1.86 6.48
N THR A 18 -10.01 1.71 7.79
CA THR A 18 -9.01 2.34 8.66
C THR A 18 -7.64 1.68 8.44
N GLN A 19 -6.57 2.33 8.92
CA GLN A 19 -5.23 1.75 8.86
C GLN A 19 -5.11 0.47 9.71
N ALA A 20 -5.81 0.41 10.84
CA ALA A 20 -5.85 -0.77 11.70
C ALA A 20 -6.60 -1.93 11.01
N GLU A 21 -7.77 -1.68 10.43
CA GLU A 21 -8.51 -2.73 9.71
C GLU A 21 -7.71 -3.27 8.52
N LEU A 22 -7.05 -2.40 7.73
CA LEU A 22 -6.22 -2.87 6.63
C LEU A 22 -5.05 -3.74 7.14
N ALA A 23 -4.44 -3.35 8.27
CA ALA A 23 -3.39 -4.13 8.91
C ALA A 23 -3.89 -5.52 9.31
N ASP A 24 -5.06 -5.60 9.95
CA ASP A 24 -5.69 -6.86 10.33
C ASP A 24 -5.99 -7.74 9.10
N TRP A 25 -6.52 -7.14 8.02
CA TRP A 25 -6.85 -7.87 6.79
C TRP A 25 -5.64 -8.49 6.08
N ILE A 26 -4.48 -7.84 6.13
CA ILE A 26 -3.23 -8.36 5.55
C ILE A 26 -2.37 -9.14 6.56
N GLY A 27 -2.87 -9.35 7.79
CA GLY A 27 -2.22 -10.16 8.80
C GLY A 27 -1.01 -9.51 9.49
N ILE A 28 -0.96 -8.17 9.55
CA ILE A 28 0.07 -7.45 10.31
C ILE A 28 -0.54 -6.83 11.57
N ALA A 29 0.19 -6.91 12.68
CA ALA A 29 -0.35 -6.54 14.00
C ALA A 29 -0.47 -5.02 14.25
N ASP A 30 0.04 -4.16 13.36
CA ASP A 30 0.18 -2.72 13.65
C ASP A 30 -0.22 -1.83 12.46
N GLY A 31 -1.29 -1.05 12.64
CA GLY A 31 -1.74 -0.02 11.70
C GLY A 31 -0.71 1.11 11.48
N ASN A 32 0.23 1.32 12.40
CA ASN A 32 1.34 2.26 12.21
C ASN A 32 2.23 1.83 11.03
N GLN A 33 2.35 0.54 10.75
CA GLN A 33 3.10 0.06 9.59
C GLN A 33 2.45 0.50 8.27
N ILE A 34 1.11 0.46 8.20
CA ILE A 34 0.34 1.04 7.07
C ILE A 34 0.63 2.54 6.96
N SER A 35 0.56 3.28 8.06
CA SER A 35 0.86 4.72 8.09
C SER A 35 2.27 5.05 7.59
N ARG A 36 3.26 4.22 7.90
CA ARG A 36 4.64 4.39 7.40
C ARG A 36 4.74 4.16 5.90
N TRP A 37 4.03 3.17 5.35
CA TRP A 37 3.95 2.96 3.90
C TRP A 37 3.24 4.11 3.19
N GLU A 38 2.11 4.56 3.72
CA GLU A 38 1.31 5.65 3.12
C GLU A 38 2.03 7.00 3.07
N ARG A 39 2.99 7.21 3.98
CA ARG A 39 3.81 8.42 4.06
C ARG A 39 5.18 8.25 3.40
N ASP A 40 5.41 7.16 2.68
CA ASP A 40 6.68 6.83 2.03
C ASP A 40 7.88 6.83 3.01
N VAL A 41 7.65 6.55 4.30
CA VAL A 41 8.70 6.45 5.34
C VAL A 41 9.45 5.12 5.22
N VAL A 42 8.73 4.07 4.85
CA VAL A 42 9.27 2.74 4.58
C VAL A 42 8.58 2.21 3.33
N THR A 43 9.31 1.49 2.51
CA THR A 43 8.77 0.79 1.36
C THR A 43 8.27 -0.59 1.77
N PRO A 44 7.03 -0.99 1.43
CA PRO A 44 6.57 -2.36 1.69
C PRO A 44 7.41 -3.40 0.92
N SER A 45 7.53 -4.60 1.45
CA SER A 45 8.11 -5.75 0.73
C SER A 45 7.19 -6.18 -0.42
N ALA A 46 7.73 -6.93 -1.39
CA ALA A 46 6.94 -7.46 -2.50
C ALA A 46 5.74 -8.31 -2.02
N ASP A 47 5.93 -9.12 -0.97
CA ASP A 47 4.86 -9.93 -0.38
C ASP A 47 3.73 -9.05 0.18
N ASN A 48 4.08 -7.99 0.91
CA ASN A 48 3.10 -7.04 1.44
C ASN A 48 2.37 -6.29 0.31
N VAL A 49 3.07 -5.94 -0.77
CA VAL A 49 2.44 -5.33 -1.96
C VAL A 49 1.44 -6.30 -2.61
N GLY A 50 1.77 -7.60 -2.66
CA GLY A 50 0.87 -8.65 -3.14
C GLY A 50 -0.40 -8.75 -2.29
N GLU A 51 -0.26 -8.83 -0.97
CA GLU A 51 -1.41 -8.91 -0.05
C GLU A 51 -2.26 -7.65 -0.06
N LEU A 52 -1.63 -6.46 -0.06
CA LEU A 52 -2.34 -5.19 -0.22
C LEU A 52 -3.13 -5.15 -1.52
N SER A 53 -2.53 -5.60 -2.63
CA SER A 53 -3.21 -5.65 -3.93
C SER A 53 -4.42 -6.59 -3.89
N ARG A 54 -4.29 -7.74 -3.23
CA ARG A 54 -5.37 -8.72 -3.07
C ARG A 54 -6.52 -8.17 -2.22
N VAL A 55 -6.23 -7.56 -1.07
CA VAL A 55 -7.23 -7.04 -0.13
C VAL A 55 -7.92 -5.78 -0.68
N LEU A 56 -7.16 -4.88 -1.30
CA LEU A 56 -7.68 -3.62 -1.82
C LEU A 56 -8.29 -3.76 -3.22
N GLY A 57 -8.10 -4.90 -3.89
CA GLY A 57 -8.64 -5.15 -5.23
C GLY A 57 -8.03 -4.26 -6.33
N VAL A 58 -6.81 -3.75 -6.10
CA VAL A 58 -6.10 -2.88 -7.04
C VAL A 58 -4.71 -3.42 -7.31
N ARG A 59 -4.15 -3.13 -8.49
CA ARG A 59 -2.75 -3.43 -8.77
C ARG A 59 -1.87 -2.34 -8.14
N LEU A 60 -1.08 -2.71 -7.14
CA LEU A 60 -0.03 -1.85 -6.60
C LEU A 60 1.31 -2.22 -7.22
N ASP A 61 2.09 -1.22 -7.57
CA ASP A 61 3.44 -1.40 -8.07
C ASP A 61 4.43 -0.57 -7.24
N ASN A 62 5.56 -1.20 -6.93
CA ASN A 62 6.61 -0.60 -6.12
C ASN A 62 7.62 0.17 -6.98
N SER A 63 7.20 0.59 -8.18
CA SER A 63 8.06 1.26 -9.14
C SER A 63 8.32 2.68 -8.63
N VAL A 64 9.34 2.81 -7.77
CA VAL A 64 9.88 4.10 -7.38
C VAL A 64 10.56 4.68 -8.61
N GLY A 65 9.79 5.38 -9.45
CA GLY A 65 10.23 6.16 -10.58
C GLY A 65 11.27 5.51 -11.49
N ASN A 66 10.82 4.79 -12.52
CA ASN A 66 11.53 4.86 -13.79
C ASN A 66 10.53 5.18 -14.88
N ALA A 67 10.71 6.33 -15.54
CA ALA A 67 10.13 6.55 -16.83
C ALA A 67 10.75 5.51 -17.77
N VAL A 68 10.02 4.44 -18.05
CA VAL A 68 10.29 3.61 -19.22
C VAL A 68 8.97 3.43 -19.95
N SER A 69 8.74 4.33 -20.91
CA SER A 69 8.09 3.92 -22.15
C SER A 69 9.03 2.95 -22.85
N CYS A 70 8.52 1.77 -23.18
CA CYS A 70 8.84 1.05 -24.40
C CYS A 70 7.53 0.39 -24.86
#